data_AF-A0A9E4R572-F1
#
_entry.id   AF-A0A9E4R572-F1
#
_cell.length_a   1.000
_cell.length_b   1.000
_cell.length_c   1.000
_cell.angle_alpha   90.00
_cell.angle_beta   90.00
_cell.angle_gamma   90.00
#
_symmetry.space_group_name_H-M   'P 1'
#
loop_
_entity.id
_entity.type
_entity.pdbx_description
1 polymer ?
#
loop_
_entity_poly.entity_id
_entity_poly.type
_entity_poly.pdbx_seq_one_letter_code
_entity_poly.pdbx_strand_id
1 'polypeptide(L)'
;YHNPLYLDFLIGEREYECTQWSTPTYTPAGWRKPCYLIADEHVTTFDQLMETDWKAYGLGRDPRCDTCMMHCGYEGSAIQEAMSSPRAFVEMVRRSSRPGVAKKARELERAAASAVDPRDGGSSA
;
A
#
# COMPACT_ATOMS: atom_id res chain seq x y z
N TYR A 1 -7.15 -0.38 7.69
CA TYR A 1 -6.05 0.60 7.73
C TYR A 1 -5.46 0.72 6.34
N HIS A 2 -6.25 1.21 5.37
CA HIS A 2 -5.78 1.48 4.01
C HIS A 2 -6.54 2.70 3.53
N ASN A 3 -5.84 3.68 2.99
CA ASN A 3 -6.49 4.83 2.35
C ASN A 3 -6.92 4.44 0.91
N PRO A 4 -7.98 5.07 0.36
CA PRO A 4 -8.51 4.72 -0.95
C PRO A 4 -7.52 4.87 -2.11
N LEU A 5 -6.54 5.77 -2.01
CA LEU A 5 -5.55 5.97 -3.07
C LEU A 5 -4.54 4.81 -3.12
N TYR A 6 -4.14 4.29 -1.96
CA TYR A 6 -3.34 3.07 -1.88
C TYR A 6 -4.09 1.86 -2.47
N LEU A 7 -5.41 1.79 -2.28
CA LEU A 7 -6.21 0.71 -2.87
C LEU A 7 -6.25 0.80 -4.40
N ASP A 8 -6.32 2.01 -4.98
CA ASP A 8 -6.23 2.20 -6.43
C ASP A 8 -4.88 1.71 -6.97
N PHE A 9 -3.80 1.93 -6.24
CA PHE A 9 -2.48 1.39 -6.59
C PHE A 9 -2.47 -0.14 -6.62
N LEU A 10 -3.09 -0.81 -5.64
CA LEU A 10 -3.16 -2.27 -5.62
C LEU A 10 -3.92 -2.87 -6.79
N ILE A 11 -4.91 -2.15 -7.34
CA ILE A 11 -5.68 -2.59 -8.51
C ILE A 11 -5.10 -2.08 -9.84
N GLY A 12 -3.96 -1.38 -9.81
CA GLY A 12 -3.29 -0.85 -10.99
C GLY A 12 -3.95 0.38 -11.60
N GLU A 13 -4.88 1.04 -10.90
CA GLU A 13 -5.47 2.32 -11.34
C GLU A 13 -4.53 3.51 -11.05
N ARG A 14 -3.53 3.31 -10.20
CA ARG A 14 -2.48 4.28 -9.88
C ARG A 14 -1.12 3.62 -9.84
N GLU A 15 -0.10 4.38 -10.18
CA GLU A 15 1.30 3.98 -10.05
C GLU A 15 1.98 4.86 -9.00
N TYR A 16 2.75 4.22 -8.12
CA TYR A 16 3.54 4.90 -7.10
C TYR A 16 4.96 4.37 -7.10
N GLU A 17 5.89 5.28 -6.83
CA GLU A 17 7.23 4.90 -6.40
C GLU A 17 7.19 4.61 -4.89
N CYS A 18 7.89 3.57 -4.44
CA CYS A 18 7.98 3.25 -3.02
C CYS A 18 8.63 4.41 -2.25
N THR A 19 7.99 4.90 -1.18
CA THR A 19 8.59 5.85 -0.24
C THR A 19 9.28 5.09 0.89
N GLN A 20 10.46 4.52 0.64
CA GLN A 20 11.12 3.55 1.54
C GLN A 20 11.40 4.11 2.95
N TRP A 21 11.55 5.42 3.07
CA TRP A 21 11.83 6.15 4.29
C TRP A 21 10.58 6.54 5.09
N SER A 22 9.36 6.28 4.59
CA SER A 22 8.11 6.69 5.28
C SER A 22 7.83 5.92 6.56
N THR A 23 8.45 4.77 6.76
CA THR A 23 8.26 3.94 7.96
C THR A 23 9.60 3.41 8.45
N PRO A 24 10.41 4.26 9.12
CA PRO A 24 11.67 3.84 9.71
C PRO A 24 11.42 2.84 10.84
N THR A 25 12.32 1.87 11.00
CA THR A 25 12.21 0.84 12.05
C THR A 25 13.41 0.86 12.97
N TYR A 26 13.16 1.03 14.26
CA TYR A 26 14.17 0.89 15.31
C TYR A 26 14.01 -0.46 16.01
N THR A 27 15.13 -1.14 16.25
CA THR A 27 15.21 -2.44 16.94
C THR A 27 16.25 -2.35 18.06
N PRO A 28 16.40 -3.38 18.92
CA PRO A 28 17.49 -3.42 19.90
C PRO A 28 18.89 -3.28 19.29
N ALA A 29 19.07 -3.63 18.01
CA ALA A 29 20.32 -3.46 17.28
C ALA A 29 20.51 -2.05 16.67
N GLY A 30 19.50 -1.17 16.74
CA GLY A 30 19.51 0.18 16.15
C GLY A 30 18.45 0.38 15.06
N TRP A 31 18.57 1.49 14.32
CA TRP A 31 17.77 1.81 13.15
C TRP A 31 18.13 0.92 11.97
N ARG A 32 17.15 0.25 11.36
CA ARG A 32 17.33 -0.61 10.18
C ARG A 32 17.53 0.23 8.92
N LYS A 33 18.60 -0.03 8.17
CA LYS A 33 18.96 0.65 6.92
C LYS A 33 19.23 -0.38 5.80
N PRO A 34 18.76 -0.19 4.55
CA PRO A 34 18.04 0.97 4.04
C PRO A 34 16.58 1.01 4.48
N CYS A 35 15.84 -0.09 4.43
CA CYS A 35 14.43 -0.12 4.81
C CYS A 35 14.13 -1.29 5.75
N TYR A 36 12.93 -1.28 6.33
CA TYR A 36 12.46 -2.31 7.27
C TYR A 36 12.71 -3.75 6.79
N LEU A 37 12.52 -4.02 5.49
CA LEU A 37 12.66 -5.34 4.89
C LEU A 37 14.10 -5.72 4.53
N ILE A 38 14.83 -4.85 3.83
CA ILE A 38 16.19 -5.15 3.33
C ILE A 38 17.19 -5.19 4.48
N ALA A 39 17.23 -4.13 5.30
CA ALA A 39 18.03 -4.03 6.52
C ALA A 39 19.48 -4.56 6.43
N ASP A 40 20.20 -4.16 5.39
CA ASP A 40 21.62 -4.50 5.17
C ASP A 40 22.51 -4.09 6.36
N GLU A 41 22.14 -3.02 7.09
CA GLU A 41 22.86 -2.56 8.29
C GLU A 41 21.92 -2.03 9.38
N HIS A 42 22.47 -1.86 10.59
CA HIS A 42 21.81 -1.13 11.68
C HIS A 42 22.68 0.03 12.14
N VAL A 43 22.09 1.21 12.26
CA VAL A 43 22.77 2.45 12.65
C VAL A 43 22.22 2.97 13.98
N THR A 44 23.04 3.73 14.71
CA THR A 44 22.70 4.10 16.09
C THR A 44 21.81 5.34 16.16
N THR A 45 21.94 6.25 15.19
CA THR A 45 21.14 7.49 15.14
C THR A 45 20.21 7.51 13.94
N PHE A 46 19.13 8.29 14.06
CA PHE A 46 18.19 8.49 12.97
C PHE A 46 18.84 9.24 11.80
N ASP A 47 19.77 10.16 12.08
CA ASP A 47 20.48 10.92 11.04
C ASP A 47 21.28 9.98 10.11
N GLN A 48 21.96 8.97 10.66
CA GLN A 48 22.67 7.95 9.88
C GLN A 48 21.72 7.12 8.98
N LEU A 49 20.47 6.93 9.40
CA LEU A 49 19.44 6.33 8.56
C LEU A 49 19.05 7.28 7.42
N MET A 50 18.91 8.57 7.70
CA MET A 50 18.54 9.56 6.68
C MET A 50 19.64 9.83 5.65
N GLU A 51 20.90 9.54 5.99
CA GLU A 51 22.05 9.55 5.05
C GLU A 51 22.01 8.42 4.00
N THR A 52 21.06 7.49 4.09
CA THR A 52 20.85 6.44 3.06
C THR A 52 20.61 7.06 1.68
N ASP A 53 21.23 6.49 0.63
CA ASP A 53 20.85 6.81 -0.75
C ASP A 53 19.50 6.16 -1.09
N TRP A 54 18.42 6.80 -0.67
CA TRP A 54 17.05 6.35 -0.91
C TRP A 54 16.71 6.23 -2.40
N LYS A 55 17.43 6.95 -3.27
CA LYS A 55 17.17 6.90 -4.71
C LYS A 55 17.62 5.59 -5.32
N ALA A 56 18.58 4.88 -4.71
CA ALA A 56 19.04 3.58 -5.17
C ALA A 56 17.99 2.45 -5.00
N TYR A 57 16.97 2.67 -4.18
CA TYR A 57 15.95 1.67 -3.87
C TYR A 57 14.62 1.99 -4.58
N GLY A 58 13.80 0.96 -4.77
CA GLY A 58 12.51 1.06 -5.47
C GLY A 58 12.42 0.13 -6.68
N LEU A 59 11.21 0.01 -7.23
CA LEU A 59 10.93 -0.79 -8.42
C LEU A 59 11.84 -0.36 -9.57
N GLY A 60 12.54 -1.31 -10.20
CA GLY A 60 13.46 -1.01 -11.31
C GLY A 60 14.77 -0.32 -10.91
N ARG A 61 15.06 -0.19 -9.61
CA ARG A 61 16.32 0.41 -9.11
C ARG A 61 17.17 -0.57 -8.31
N ASP A 62 16.53 -1.33 -7.42
CA ASP A 62 17.17 -2.43 -6.71
C ASP A 62 16.41 -3.73 -7.01
N PRO A 63 17.07 -4.81 -7.48
CA PRO A 63 16.39 -6.06 -7.84
C PRO A 63 15.62 -6.71 -6.68
N ARG A 64 15.96 -6.40 -5.44
CA ARG A 64 15.24 -6.87 -4.25
C ARG A 64 13.90 -6.16 -4.06
N CYS A 65 13.69 -5.04 -4.74
CA CYS A 65 12.47 -4.25 -4.67
C CYS A 65 11.43 -4.63 -5.75
N ASP A 66 11.81 -5.42 -6.75
CA ASP A 66 11.01 -5.64 -7.97
C ASP A 66 9.63 -6.27 -7.71
N THR A 67 9.48 -7.06 -6.64
CA THR A 67 8.21 -7.70 -6.28
C THR A 67 7.71 -7.32 -4.89
N CYS A 68 8.35 -6.35 -4.24
CA CYS A 68 8.15 -6.11 -2.81
C CYS A 68 6.73 -5.60 -2.51
N MET A 69 6.26 -4.58 -3.24
CA MET A 69 4.94 -3.94 -3.11
C MET A 69 4.45 -3.73 -1.65
N MET A 70 5.38 -3.57 -0.70
CA MET A 70 5.05 -3.61 0.72
C MET A 70 4.31 -2.36 1.17
N HIS A 71 3.18 -2.56 1.85
CA HIS A 71 2.29 -1.50 2.31
C HIS A 71 3.01 -0.32 2.97
N CYS A 72 3.98 -0.57 3.86
CA CYS A 72 4.66 0.47 4.63
C CYS A 72 5.41 1.50 3.76
N GLY A 73 5.80 1.15 2.54
CA GLY A 73 6.42 2.09 1.60
C GLY A 73 5.39 2.79 0.70
N TYR A 74 4.45 2.03 0.14
CA TYR A 74 3.50 2.54 -0.86
C TYR A 74 2.32 3.31 -0.26
N GLU A 75 1.93 3.03 1.00
CA GLU A 75 0.97 3.86 1.71
C GLU A 75 1.54 5.26 1.97
N GLY A 76 2.85 5.35 2.28
CA GLY A 76 3.57 6.61 2.38
C GLY A 76 3.50 7.42 1.09
N SER A 77 3.69 6.78 -0.06
CA SER A 77 3.56 7.40 -1.39
C SER A 77 2.14 7.92 -1.65
N ALA A 78 1.12 7.12 -1.31
CA ALA A 78 -0.28 7.52 -1.44
C ALA A 78 -0.63 8.73 -0.56
N ILE A 79 -0.11 8.77 0.68
CA ILE A 79 -0.26 9.92 1.58
C ILE A 79 0.48 11.13 1.03
N GLN A 80 1.68 10.96 0.48
CA GLN A 80 2.46 12.03 -0.12
C GLN A 80 1.75 12.63 -1.35
N GLU A 81 1.11 11.82 -2.20
CA GLU A 81 0.23 12.33 -3.26
C GLU A 81 -0.92 13.16 -2.67
N ALA A 82 -1.61 12.63 -1.66
CA ALA A 82 -2.73 13.31 -1.03
C ALA A 82 -2.33 14.66 -0.42
N MET A 83 -1.15 14.74 0.19
CA MET A 83 -0.65 15.98 0.80
C MET A 83 -0.12 16.98 -0.23
N SER A 84 0.35 16.52 -1.39
CA SER A 84 0.92 17.38 -2.44
C SER A 84 -0.11 17.85 -3.47
N SER A 85 -1.25 17.16 -3.59
CA SER A 85 -2.30 17.45 -4.56
C SER A 85 -3.65 17.72 -3.90
N PRO A 86 -4.20 18.95 -4.00
CA PRO A 86 -5.52 19.27 -3.44
C PRO A 86 -6.63 18.37 -4.00
N ARG A 87 -6.52 17.94 -5.26
CA ARG A 87 -7.47 17.01 -5.88
C ARG A 87 -7.41 15.64 -5.23
N ALA A 88 -6.22 15.08 -5.04
CA ALA A 88 -6.02 13.78 -4.41
C ALA A 88 -6.46 13.81 -2.94
N PHE A 89 -6.20 14.92 -2.23
CA PHE A 89 -6.71 15.14 -0.87
C PHE A 89 -8.24 15.08 -0.80
N VAL A 90 -8.93 15.86 -1.63
CA VAL A 90 -10.40 15.89 -1.68
C VAL A 90 -10.96 14.54 -2.08
N GLU A 91 -10.33 13.87 -3.04
CA GLU A 91 -10.70 12.51 -3.44
C GLU A 91 -10.58 11.52 -2.28
N MET A 92 -9.44 11.51 -1.57
CA MET A 92 -9.20 10.66 -0.42
C MET A 92 -10.25 10.91 0.67
N VAL A 93 -10.47 12.17 1.07
CA VAL A 93 -11.48 12.52 2.09
C VAL A 93 -12.87 12.09 1.63
N ARG A 94 -13.26 12.42 0.40
CA ARG A 94 -14.60 12.08 -0.12
C ARG A 94 -14.84 10.58 -0.17
N ARG A 95 -13.83 9.78 -0.52
CA ARG A 95 -13.94 8.31 -0.61
C ARG A 95 -13.88 7.66 0.77
N SER A 96 -13.05 8.17 1.69
CA SER A 96 -12.97 7.71 3.07
C SER A 96 -14.22 8.03 3.88
N SER A 97 -14.87 9.16 3.62
CA SER A 97 -16.08 9.61 4.32
C SER A 97 -17.39 9.11 3.69
N ARG A 98 -17.37 8.38 2.56
CA ARG A 98 -18.58 7.87 1.90
C ARG A 98 -19.15 6.68 2.69
N PRO A 99 -20.31 6.81 3.36
CA PRO A 99 -20.90 5.72 4.18
C PRO A 99 -21.45 4.55 3.37
N GLY A 100 -21.27 4.53 2.04
CA GLY A 100 -21.98 3.65 1.11
C GLY A 100 -21.15 2.57 0.44
N VAL A 101 -19.81 2.63 0.46
CA VAL A 101 -18.99 1.63 -0.25
C VAL A 101 -19.08 0.27 0.44
N ALA A 102 -19.00 0.23 1.77
CA ALA A 102 -19.19 -0.99 2.54
C ALA A 102 -20.64 -1.53 2.43
N LYS A 103 -21.63 -0.64 2.36
CA LYS A 103 -23.04 -1.02 2.18
C LYS A 103 -23.28 -1.61 0.79
N LYS A 104 -22.78 -0.94 -0.26
CA LYS A 104 -22.94 -1.36 -1.65
C LYS A 104 -22.13 -2.63 -1.97
N ALA A 105 -20.94 -2.80 -1.39
CA ALA A 105 -20.18 -4.05 -1.46
C ALA A 105 -20.96 -5.20 -0.82
N ARG A 106 -21.51 -5.02 0.40
CA ARG A 106 -22.35 -6.03 1.05
C ARG A 106 -23.65 -6.31 0.29
N GLU A 107 -24.25 -5.31 -0.34
CA GLU A 107 -25.43 -5.48 -1.19
C GLU A 107 -25.10 -6.25 -2.47
N LEU A 108 -23.96 -5.97 -3.11
CA LEU A 108 -23.48 -6.70 -4.28
C LEU A 108 -23.07 -8.14 -3.93
N GLU A 109 -22.39 -8.35 -2.80
CA GLU A 109 -22.08 -9.69 -2.28
C GLU A 109 -23.35 -10.48 -1.96
N ARG A 110 -24.36 -9.84 -1.35
CA ARG A 110 -25.68 -10.47 -1.11
C ARG A 110 -26.42 -10.77 -2.40
N ALA A 111 -26.36 -9.89 -3.39
CA ALA A 111 -26.96 -10.09 -4.70
C ALA A 111 -26.26 -11.24 -5.45
N ALA A 112 -24.92 -11.31 -5.39
CA ALA A 112 -24.14 -12.39 -5.98
C ALA A 112 -24.40 -13.73 -5.27
N ALA A 113 -24.48 -13.75 -3.94
CA ALA A 113 -24.82 -14.94 -3.17
C ALA A 113 -26.26 -15.42 -3.42
N SER A 114 -27.18 -14.49 -3.72
CA SER A 114 -28.56 -14.80 -4.13
C SER A 114 -28.68 -15.24 -5.59
N ALA A 115 -27.64 -15.04 -6.41
CA ALA A 115 -27.63 -15.43 -7.82
C ALA A 115 -27.02 -16.83 -8.05
N VAL A 116 -26.43 -17.45 -7.02
CA VAL A 116 -25.99 -18.85 -7.06
C VAL A 116 -27.23 -19.74 -6.86
N ASP A 117 -27.70 -20.38 -7.94
CA ASP A 117 -28.79 -21.35 -7.90
C ASP A 117 -28.30 -22.64 -7.19
N PRO A 118 -29.00 -23.12 -6.13
CA PRO A 118 -28.67 -24.40 -5.49
C PRO A 118 -28.68 -25.62 -6.42
N ARG A 119 -29.15 -25.48 -7.66
CA ARG A 119 -29.28 -26.55 -8.66
C ARG A 119 -28.08 -26.69 -9.61
N ASP A 120 -27.07 -25.82 -9.53
CA ASP A 120 -25.82 -25.96 -10.31
C ASP A 120 -24.80 -26.94 -9.69
N GLY A 121 -25.23 -27.76 -8.73
CA GLY A 121 -24.55 -28.98 -8.27
C GLY A 121 -24.80 -30.20 -9.16
N GLY A 122 -25.05 -29.99 -10.46
CA GLY A 122 -25.37 -31.03 -11.44
C GLY A 122 -24.13 -31.63 -12.10
N SER A 123 -23.78 -32.85 -11.67
CA SER A 123 -22.97 -33.86 -12.35
C SER A 123 -22.80 -33.71 -13.87
N SER A 124 -21.56 -33.77 -14.35
CA SER A 124 -21.23 -34.40 -15.65
C SER A 124 -19.73 -34.69 -15.78
N ALA A 125 -19.44 -36.01 -15.85
CA ALA A 125 -18.38 -36.73 -16.57
C ALA A 125 -16.90 -36.38 -16.33
#